data_AF-A0AAD6L9S9-F1
#
_entry.id   AF-A0AAD6L9S9-F1
#
_cell.length_a   1.000
_cell.length_b   1.000
_cell.length_c   1.000
_cell.angle_alpha   90.00
_cell.angle_beta   90.00
_cell.angle_gamma   90.00
#
_symmetry.space_group_name_H-M   'P 1'
#
loop_
_entity.id
_entity.type
_entity.pdbx_description
1 polymer ?
#
loop_
_entity_poly.entity_id
_entity_poly.type
_entity_poly.pdbx_seq_one_letter_code
_entity_poly.pdbx_strand_id
1 'polypeptide(L)'
;MSKHSYMEAVVEGLRAVTAVDIDFGPHKFNTQDSLNSIAMNDACDGTKRKKIYVRLLLSIDRRETTEAAIETVKLALEMRDLGVVGIDLSGNPVVGEWKTFLPALKFAQEQGLYITLHCGEVPNRQEVQPMLDFLPQRIGHAIFFEEEEWRQLKTSKIPVEICLTSNIKTESISSIDIHHFVDLYSAKHPLVLCTDDAGVFSTSLSNEYKLASTAFGLGKREMFELARNGIECIFAGDEVKQDLVETFDSAAKKLNL
;
A
#
# COMPACT_ATOMS: atom_id res chain seq x y z
N MET A 1 -2.13 -21.96 14.63
CA MET A 1 -2.42 -21.71 13.20
C MET A 1 -1.10 -21.39 12.53
N SER A 2 -0.76 -22.01 11.40
CA SER A 2 0.48 -21.68 10.66
C SER A 2 0.25 -20.44 9.78
N LYS A 3 1.33 -19.77 9.36
CA LYS A 3 1.26 -18.66 8.40
C LYS A 3 0.56 -19.08 7.10
N HIS A 4 0.88 -20.28 6.61
CA HIS A 4 0.24 -20.86 5.42
C HIS A 4 -1.28 -21.02 5.59
N SER A 5 -1.73 -21.69 6.67
CA SER A 5 -3.16 -21.91 6.90
C SER A 5 -3.95 -20.60 7.10
N TYR A 6 -3.29 -19.58 7.65
CA TYR A 6 -3.89 -18.26 7.78
C TYR A 6 -4.08 -17.60 6.41
N MET A 7 -3.05 -17.65 5.56
CA MET A 7 -3.13 -17.10 4.21
C MET A 7 -4.17 -17.81 3.33
N GLU A 8 -4.30 -19.13 3.45
CA GLU A 8 -5.38 -19.88 2.78
C GLU A 8 -6.76 -19.39 3.21
N ALA A 9 -6.98 -19.19 4.51
CA ALA A 9 -8.24 -18.67 5.04
C ALA A 9 -8.52 -17.24 4.57
N VAL A 10 -7.50 -16.39 4.44
CA VAL A 10 -7.64 -15.03 3.87
C VAL A 10 -8.07 -15.09 2.41
N VAL A 11 -7.41 -15.91 1.60
CA VAL A 11 -7.76 -16.08 0.18
C VAL A 11 -9.17 -16.64 0.00
N GLU A 12 -9.56 -17.62 0.82
CA GLU A 12 -10.92 -18.17 0.84
C GLU A 12 -11.96 -17.10 1.23
N GLY A 13 -11.69 -16.34 2.30
CA GLY A 13 -12.55 -15.25 2.75
C GLY A 13 -12.73 -14.17 1.69
N LEU A 14 -11.67 -13.79 0.97
CA LEU A 14 -11.75 -12.87 -0.15
C LEU A 14 -12.60 -13.45 -1.28
N ARG A 15 -12.38 -14.70 -1.68
CA ARG A 15 -13.18 -15.36 -2.73
C ARG A 15 -14.66 -15.49 -2.37
N ALA A 16 -15.00 -15.51 -1.09
CA ALA A 16 -16.38 -15.57 -0.60
C ALA A 16 -17.13 -14.23 -0.68
N VAL A 17 -16.45 -13.10 -0.96
CA VAL A 17 -17.10 -11.78 -1.07
C VAL A 17 -17.97 -11.71 -2.33
N THR A 18 -19.28 -11.63 -2.15
CA THR A 18 -20.27 -11.58 -3.24
C THR A 18 -20.69 -10.16 -3.63
N ALA A 19 -20.27 -9.13 -2.87
CA ALA A 19 -20.67 -7.73 -3.11
C ALA A 19 -19.97 -7.07 -4.33
N VAL A 20 -18.78 -7.56 -4.69
CA VAL A 20 -17.93 -7.03 -5.78
C VAL A 20 -17.21 -8.18 -6.50
N ASP A 21 -16.93 -8.02 -7.79
CA ASP A 21 -16.13 -8.99 -8.53
C ASP A 21 -14.65 -8.78 -8.19
N ILE A 22 -14.06 -9.74 -7.48
CA ILE A 22 -12.67 -9.70 -7.06
C ILE A 22 -11.79 -10.28 -8.16
N ASP A 23 -10.81 -9.49 -8.57
CA ASP A 23 -9.80 -9.88 -9.56
C ASP A 23 -8.41 -9.85 -8.94
N PHE A 24 -7.83 -11.03 -8.73
CA PHE A 24 -6.44 -11.17 -8.31
C PHE A 24 -5.43 -10.92 -9.45
N GLY A 25 -5.92 -10.79 -10.69
CA GLY A 25 -5.19 -10.62 -11.94
C GLY A 25 -4.09 -11.65 -12.20
N PRO A 26 -3.52 -11.69 -13.41
CA PRO A 26 -2.33 -12.49 -13.66
C PRO A 26 -1.11 -11.87 -12.97
N HIS A 27 -0.27 -12.71 -12.35
CA HIS A 27 1.06 -12.31 -11.90
C HIS A 27 2.07 -12.64 -13.00
N LYS A 28 2.46 -11.66 -13.81
CA LYS A 28 3.49 -11.84 -14.84
C LYS A 28 4.71 -10.99 -14.54
N PHE A 29 5.73 -11.60 -13.94
CA PHE A 29 7.12 -11.15 -14.11
C PHE A 29 7.64 -11.85 -15.36
N ASN A 30 7.80 -11.11 -16.45
CA ASN A 30 8.50 -11.49 -17.70
C ASN A 30 8.69 -13.00 -17.96
N THR A 31 7.75 -13.60 -18.70
CA THR A 31 8.02 -14.50 -19.82
C THR A 31 6.77 -14.58 -20.69
N GLN A 32 6.98 -14.71 -22.00
CA GLN A 32 5.96 -14.96 -23.00
C GLN A 32 5.19 -16.24 -22.65
N ASP A 33 4.01 -16.08 -22.05
CA ASP A 33 2.94 -17.04 -22.24
C ASP A 33 1.59 -16.33 -22.24
N SER A 34 1.01 -16.34 -23.43
CA SER A 34 -0.30 -15.79 -23.77
C SER A 34 -1.41 -16.80 -23.42
N LEU A 35 -2.54 -16.23 -23.00
CA LEU A 35 -3.91 -16.78 -23.03
C LEU A 35 -4.28 -17.81 -21.95
N ASN A 36 -5.12 -17.35 -21.01
CA ASN A 36 -6.48 -17.88 -20.83
C ASN A 36 -7.27 -16.94 -19.90
N SER A 37 -7.90 -15.91 -20.47
CA SER A 37 -8.95 -15.17 -19.78
C SER A 37 -10.20 -16.06 -19.74
N ILE A 38 -10.52 -16.59 -18.56
CA ILE A 38 -11.82 -17.23 -18.33
C ILE A 38 -12.86 -16.10 -18.39
N ALA A 39 -13.61 -16.07 -19.50
CA ALA A 39 -14.81 -15.25 -19.61
C ALA A 39 -15.81 -15.73 -18.56
N MET A 40 -15.99 -14.96 -17.49
CA MET A 40 -17.07 -15.15 -16.53
C MET A 40 -18.35 -14.57 -17.13
N ASN A 41 -19.36 -15.43 -17.21
CA ASN A 41 -20.66 -15.18 -17.80
C ASN A 41 -21.34 -13.93 -17.21
N ASP A 42 -21.66 -12.99 -18.10
CA ASP A 42 -22.51 -11.84 -17.82
C ASP A 42 -23.98 -12.31 -17.88
N ALA A 43 -24.54 -12.67 -16.72
CA ALA A 43 -25.95 -13.03 -16.60
C ALA A 43 -26.60 -12.30 -15.41
N CYS A 44 -27.54 -11.41 -15.78
CA CYS A 44 -28.68 -10.92 -15.00
C CYS A 44 -28.39 -10.02 -13.78
N ASP A 45 -28.29 -8.71 -13.99
CA ASP A 45 -29.30 -7.70 -13.59
C ASP A 45 -28.79 -6.30 -14.06
N GLY A 46 -29.67 -5.32 -14.23
CA GLY A 46 -29.37 -4.00 -14.84
C GLY A 46 -28.33 -3.10 -14.14
N THR A 47 -27.56 -3.62 -13.19
CA THR A 47 -26.40 -2.97 -12.59
C THR A 47 -25.20 -3.90 -12.70
N LYS A 48 -24.26 -3.59 -13.59
CA LYS A 48 -22.95 -4.29 -13.63
C LYS A 48 -22.35 -4.28 -12.23
N ARG A 49 -22.02 -5.46 -11.71
CA ARG A 49 -21.35 -5.61 -10.41
C ARG A 49 -20.02 -4.85 -10.45
N LYS A 50 -19.70 -4.16 -9.34
CA LYS A 50 -18.45 -3.38 -9.25
C LYS A 50 -17.28 -4.35 -9.22
N LYS A 51 -16.25 -4.08 -10.01
CA LYS A 51 -14.98 -4.83 -10.03
C LYS A 51 -13.98 -4.21 -9.06
N ILE A 52 -13.20 -5.03 -8.37
CA ILE A 52 -12.05 -4.61 -7.56
C ILE A 52 -10.84 -5.49 -7.87
N TYR A 53 -9.68 -4.86 -8.09
CA TYR A 53 -8.41 -5.57 -8.16
C TYR A 53 -7.84 -5.74 -6.77
N VAL A 54 -7.43 -6.96 -6.41
CA VAL A 54 -6.85 -7.27 -5.10
C VAL A 54 -5.44 -7.82 -5.29
N ARG A 55 -4.50 -7.32 -4.49
CA ARG A 55 -3.15 -7.86 -4.31
C ARG A 55 -2.85 -7.95 -2.83
N LEU A 56 -1.95 -8.86 -2.48
CA LEU A 56 -1.62 -9.17 -1.10
C LEU A 56 -0.16 -8.82 -0.80
N LEU A 57 0.06 -8.23 0.37
CA LEU A 57 1.37 -8.07 0.98
C LEU A 57 1.41 -8.94 2.23
N LEU A 58 2.50 -9.67 2.43
CA LEU A 58 2.70 -10.43 3.66
C LEU A 58 3.55 -9.58 4.61
N SER A 59 2.95 -9.20 5.74
CA SER A 59 3.64 -8.43 6.76
C SER A 59 4.56 -9.33 7.59
N ILE A 60 5.79 -8.86 7.80
CA ILE A 60 6.70 -9.32 8.83
C ILE A 60 6.42 -8.45 10.05
N ASP A 61 6.07 -9.07 11.18
CA ASP A 61 5.89 -8.34 12.43
C ASP A 61 7.24 -8.10 13.11
N ARG A 62 7.48 -6.87 13.59
CA ARG A 62 8.70 -6.47 14.31
C ARG A 62 9.04 -7.32 15.56
N ARG A 63 8.14 -8.19 16.03
CA ARG A 63 8.40 -9.17 17.10
C ARG A 63 9.07 -10.45 16.62
N GLU A 64 9.14 -10.67 15.31
CA GLU A 64 9.66 -11.91 14.71
C GLU A 64 11.19 -11.96 14.71
N THR A 65 11.73 -13.18 14.58
CA THR A 65 13.16 -13.41 14.34
C THR A 65 13.48 -13.32 12.84
N THR A 66 14.77 -13.26 12.51
CA THR A 66 15.25 -13.31 11.12
C THR A 66 14.74 -14.55 10.38
N GLU A 67 14.74 -15.72 11.04
CA GLU A 67 14.32 -16.99 10.45
C GLU A 67 12.82 -16.95 10.12
N ALA A 68 12.00 -16.49 11.06
CA ALA A 68 10.56 -16.35 10.87
C ALA A 68 10.23 -15.32 9.77
N ALA A 69 10.98 -14.22 9.70
CA ALA A 69 10.88 -13.24 8.63
C ALA A 69 11.22 -13.85 7.25
N ILE A 70 12.28 -14.65 7.16
CA ILE A 70 12.63 -15.37 5.92
C ILE A 70 11.55 -16.38 5.53
N GLU A 71 10.91 -17.06 6.49
CA GLU A 71 9.77 -17.94 6.22
C GLU A 71 8.58 -17.17 5.62
N THR A 72 8.30 -15.96 6.10
CA THR A 72 7.27 -15.09 5.48
C THR A 72 7.61 -14.78 4.03
N VAL A 73 8.87 -14.47 3.73
CA VAL A 73 9.32 -14.20 2.35
C VAL A 73 9.18 -15.43 1.47
N LYS A 74 9.55 -16.61 1.94
CA LYS A 74 9.37 -17.87 1.19
C LYS A 74 7.90 -18.14 0.88
N LEU A 75 7.03 -17.97 1.88
CA LEU A 75 5.59 -18.11 1.69
C LEU A 75 5.05 -17.10 0.66
N ALA A 76 5.55 -15.86 0.68
CA ALA A 76 5.16 -14.85 -0.31
C ALA A 76 5.51 -15.28 -1.74
N LEU A 77 6.67 -15.91 -1.94
CA LEU A 77 7.10 -16.43 -3.24
C LEU A 77 6.24 -17.60 -3.73
N GLU A 78 5.85 -18.50 -2.81
CA GLU A 78 4.97 -19.64 -3.08
C GLU A 78 3.55 -19.18 -3.47
N MET A 79 3.07 -18.09 -2.88
CA MET A 79 1.71 -17.59 -3.05
C MET A 79 1.56 -16.50 -4.12
N ARG A 80 2.58 -16.29 -4.97
CA ARG A 80 2.55 -15.29 -6.05
C ARG A 80 1.38 -15.48 -7.01
N ASP A 81 1.07 -16.72 -7.35
CA ASP A 81 -0.07 -17.07 -8.23
C ASP A 81 -1.43 -16.82 -7.57
N LEU A 82 -1.45 -16.52 -6.27
CA LEU A 82 -2.63 -16.16 -5.50
C LEU A 82 -2.74 -14.64 -5.25
N GLY A 83 -1.95 -13.85 -5.99
CA GLY A 83 -1.99 -12.38 -5.94
C GLY A 83 -1.08 -11.75 -4.88
N VAL A 84 -0.18 -12.52 -4.27
CA VAL A 84 0.89 -11.97 -3.43
C VAL A 84 1.92 -11.26 -4.30
N VAL A 85 2.25 -10.02 -3.96
CA VAL A 85 3.17 -9.18 -4.74
C VAL A 85 4.33 -8.64 -3.93
N GLY A 86 4.28 -8.70 -2.60
CA GLY A 86 5.29 -8.03 -1.81
C GLY A 86 5.25 -8.33 -0.32
N ILE A 87 6.14 -7.65 0.37
CA ILE A 87 6.37 -7.73 1.81
C ILE A 87 6.16 -6.35 2.42
N ASP A 88 5.61 -6.35 3.62
CA ASP A 88 5.53 -5.20 4.51
C ASP A 88 6.35 -5.50 5.78
N LEU A 89 6.99 -4.48 6.37
CA LEU A 89 7.54 -4.55 7.73
C LEU A 89 6.73 -3.61 8.62
N SER A 90 6.06 -4.18 9.61
CA SER A 90 5.12 -3.47 10.48
C SER A 90 5.10 -4.06 11.90
N GLY A 91 4.05 -3.79 12.67
CA GLY A 91 3.96 -4.13 14.08
C GLY A 91 4.60 -3.05 14.96
N ASN A 92 4.75 -3.35 16.26
CA ASN A 92 5.10 -2.33 17.25
C ASN A 92 6.46 -1.65 16.94
N PRO A 93 6.51 -0.33 16.62
CA PRO A 93 7.71 0.37 16.18
C PRO A 93 8.79 0.56 17.24
N VAL A 94 8.49 0.27 18.53
CA VAL A 94 9.50 0.27 19.61
C VAL A 94 10.06 -1.12 19.90
N VAL A 95 9.69 -2.13 19.11
CA VAL A 95 10.15 -3.51 19.26
C VAL A 95 10.95 -3.93 18.02
N GLY A 96 11.94 -4.80 18.24
CA GLY A 96 12.79 -5.30 17.18
C GLY A 96 13.92 -4.34 16.82
N GLU A 97 14.81 -4.81 15.96
CA GLU A 97 15.91 -4.00 15.42
C GLU A 97 15.96 -4.20 13.91
N TRP A 98 16.13 -3.12 13.15
CA TRP A 98 16.24 -3.16 11.68
C TRP A 98 17.15 -4.28 11.14
N LYS A 99 18.28 -4.52 11.79
CA LYS A 99 19.27 -5.54 11.39
C LYS A 99 18.72 -6.97 11.39
N THR A 100 17.67 -7.25 12.17
CA THR A 100 16.99 -8.55 12.23
C THR A 100 16.21 -8.81 10.93
N PHE A 101 15.58 -7.78 10.38
CA PHE A 101 14.69 -7.92 9.21
C PHE A 101 15.41 -7.71 7.89
N LEU A 102 16.50 -6.93 7.90
CA LEU A 102 17.28 -6.60 6.70
C LEU A 102 17.66 -7.83 5.84
N PRO A 103 18.10 -8.98 6.39
CA PRO A 103 18.39 -10.17 5.58
C PRO A 103 17.17 -10.70 4.82
N ALA A 104 15.99 -10.74 5.47
CA ALA A 104 14.75 -11.20 4.86
C ALA A 104 14.28 -10.22 3.77
N LEU A 105 14.32 -8.91 4.05
CA LEU A 105 13.94 -7.87 3.09
C LEU A 105 14.86 -7.85 1.86
N LYS A 106 16.18 -8.00 2.05
CA LYS A 106 17.12 -8.16 0.93
C LYS A 106 16.80 -9.41 0.10
N PHE A 107 16.54 -10.54 0.76
CA PHE A 107 16.14 -11.76 0.07
C PHE A 107 14.84 -11.57 -0.73
N ALA A 108 13.84 -10.87 -0.17
CA ALA A 108 12.61 -10.55 -0.89
C ALA A 108 12.87 -9.71 -2.15
N GLN A 109 13.69 -8.66 -2.05
CA GLN A 109 14.06 -7.79 -3.17
C GLN A 109 14.82 -8.55 -4.27
N GLU A 110 15.77 -9.42 -3.89
CA GLU A 110 16.52 -10.27 -4.82
C GLU A 110 15.63 -11.25 -5.58
N GLN A 111 14.51 -11.67 -4.97
CA GLN A 111 13.51 -12.55 -5.59
C GLN A 111 12.40 -11.79 -6.33
N GLY A 112 12.51 -10.46 -6.43
CA GLY A 112 11.60 -9.60 -7.20
C GLY A 112 10.29 -9.26 -6.48
N LEU A 113 10.18 -9.48 -5.17
CA LEU A 113 9.04 -8.99 -4.41
C LEU A 113 9.15 -7.48 -4.17
N TYR A 114 8.02 -6.79 -4.22
CA TYR A 114 7.94 -5.39 -3.82
C TYR A 114 8.01 -5.25 -2.29
N ILE A 115 8.53 -4.12 -1.81
CA ILE A 115 8.68 -3.86 -0.37
C ILE A 115 8.06 -2.51 -0.02
N THR A 116 7.24 -2.50 1.02
CA THR A 116 6.85 -1.30 1.75
C THR A 116 7.30 -1.43 3.21
N LEU A 117 7.62 -0.33 3.87
CA LEU A 117 8.09 -0.32 5.26
C LEU A 117 7.31 0.71 6.07
N HIS A 118 6.80 0.32 7.24
CA HIS A 118 6.37 1.30 8.24
C HIS A 118 7.61 2.01 8.81
N CYS A 119 7.72 3.32 8.55
CA CYS A 119 8.95 4.07 8.77
C CYS A 119 8.67 5.37 9.52
N GLY A 120 9.41 5.62 10.60
CA GLY A 120 9.30 6.89 11.35
C GLY A 120 7.97 7.09 12.09
N GLU A 121 7.32 6.01 12.53
CA GLU A 121 6.15 6.06 13.44
C GLU A 121 6.51 6.57 14.84
N VAL A 122 7.79 6.45 15.22
CA VAL A 122 8.37 6.96 16.47
C VAL A 122 9.72 7.65 16.20
N PRO A 123 10.22 8.53 17.08
CA PRO A 123 11.56 9.11 16.95
C PRO A 123 12.64 8.02 16.98
N ASN A 124 13.18 7.65 15.81
CA ASN A 124 14.24 6.64 15.70
C ASN A 124 15.11 6.83 14.45
N ARG A 125 15.98 7.84 14.49
CA ARG A 125 16.89 8.15 13.37
C ARG A 125 17.83 6.99 13.00
N GLN A 126 18.21 6.16 13.97
CA GLN A 126 19.08 5.01 13.73
C GLN A 126 18.40 3.89 12.92
N GLU A 127 17.07 3.86 12.89
CA GLU A 127 16.29 2.94 12.05
C GLU A 127 15.85 3.61 10.74
N VAL A 128 15.36 4.85 10.80
CA VAL A 128 14.82 5.55 9.61
C VAL A 128 15.88 5.71 8.53
N GLN A 129 17.10 6.13 8.89
CA GLN A 129 18.16 6.37 7.91
C GLN A 129 18.53 5.07 7.14
N PRO A 130 18.82 3.93 7.80
CA PRO A 130 19.00 2.66 7.10
C PRO A 130 17.81 2.17 6.26
N MET A 131 16.57 2.46 6.68
CA MET A 131 15.38 2.15 5.88
C MET A 131 15.32 2.97 4.59
N LEU A 132 15.68 4.25 4.64
CA LEU A 132 15.76 5.09 3.44
C LEU A 132 16.94 4.70 2.54
N ASP A 133 18.09 4.31 3.13
CA ASP A 133 19.25 3.82 2.39
C ASP A 133 18.98 2.47 1.69
N PHE A 134 18.03 1.68 2.22
CA PHE A 134 17.54 0.45 1.60
C PHE A 134 16.69 0.70 0.35
N LEU A 135 16.14 1.91 0.19
CA LEU A 135 15.32 2.31 -0.97
C LEU A 135 14.10 1.38 -1.22
N PRO A 136 13.18 1.23 -0.24
CA PRO A 136 11.95 0.47 -0.46
C PRO A 136 11.09 1.14 -1.53
N GLN A 137 10.19 0.38 -2.16
CA GLN A 137 9.33 0.93 -3.20
C GLN A 137 8.21 1.80 -2.66
N ARG A 138 7.86 1.70 -1.37
CA ARG A 138 7.02 2.64 -0.62
C ARG A 138 7.44 2.68 0.85
N ILE A 139 7.00 3.70 1.57
CA ILE A 139 7.00 3.71 3.03
C ILE A 139 5.63 4.14 3.54
N GLY A 140 5.27 3.72 4.75
CA GLY A 140 4.11 4.21 5.48
C GLY A 140 4.50 5.15 6.62
N HIS A 141 3.55 6.02 6.99
CA HIS A 141 3.64 6.96 8.11
C HIS A 141 4.59 8.13 7.86
N ALA A 142 5.91 7.99 8.06
CA ALA A 142 6.92 9.06 7.92
C ALA A 142 6.70 10.29 8.84
N ILE A 143 6.43 10.06 10.12
CA ILE A 143 5.86 11.08 11.01
C ILE A 143 6.95 11.85 11.75
N PHE A 144 7.95 11.13 12.23
CA PHE A 144 9.09 11.67 12.99
C PHE A 144 10.34 11.83 12.12
N PHE A 145 10.17 12.16 10.83
CA PHE A 145 11.28 12.50 9.94
C PHE A 145 11.81 13.90 10.25
N GLU A 146 13.14 14.07 10.22
CA GLU A 146 13.81 15.37 10.30
C GLU A 146 14.20 15.84 8.89
N GLU A 147 14.83 17.02 8.80
CA GLU A 147 15.13 17.67 7.51
C GLU A 147 15.94 16.79 6.55
N GLU A 148 16.87 15.99 7.07
CA GLU A 148 17.72 15.12 6.25
C GLU A 148 16.92 13.95 5.68
N GLU A 149 16.09 13.29 6.50
CA GLU A 149 15.26 12.18 6.04
C GLU A 149 14.23 12.66 5.01
N TRP A 150 13.63 13.85 5.22
CA TRP A 150 12.74 14.47 4.24
C TRP A 150 13.45 14.78 2.92
N ARG A 151 14.69 15.30 2.97
CA ARG A 151 15.49 15.60 1.78
C ARG A 151 15.80 14.33 0.99
N GLN A 152 16.23 13.28 1.67
CA GLN A 152 16.53 12.00 1.03
C GLN A 152 15.28 11.38 0.41
N LEU A 153 14.18 11.32 1.16
CA LEU A 153 12.89 10.81 0.68
C LEU A 153 12.42 11.51 -0.59
N LYS A 154 12.45 12.85 -0.61
CA LYS A 154 12.04 13.66 -1.76
C LYS A 154 12.95 13.46 -2.97
N THR A 155 14.24 13.19 -2.73
CA THR A 155 15.24 12.93 -3.78
C THR A 155 15.05 11.54 -4.37
N SER A 156 14.81 10.52 -3.54
CA SER A 156 14.60 9.14 -3.97
C SER A 156 13.21 8.87 -4.56
N LYS A 157 12.26 9.81 -4.38
CA LYS A 157 10.88 9.72 -4.88
C LYS A 157 10.12 8.49 -4.38
N ILE A 158 10.47 7.99 -3.20
CA ILE A 158 9.76 6.89 -2.54
C ILE A 158 8.36 7.39 -2.15
N PRO A 159 7.27 6.77 -2.66
CA PRO A 159 5.92 7.15 -2.29
C PRO A 159 5.63 6.91 -0.80
N VAL A 160 4.81 7.80 -0.23
CA VAL A 160 4.38 7.72 1.17
C VAL A 160 2.92 7.30 1.27
N GLU A 161 2.65 6.24 2.01
CA GLU A 161 1.32 5.82 2.45
C GLU A 161 0.92 6.69 3.66
N ILE A 162 -0.02 7.60 3.45
CA ILE A 162 -0.46 8.62 4.41
C ILE A 162 -1.71 8.14 5.15
N CYS A 163 -1.63 8.06 6.47
CA CYS A 163 -2.63 7.44 7.34
C CYS A 163 -3.25 8.44 8.32
N LEU A 164 -3.86 9.52 7.81
CA LEU A 164 -4.26 10.71 8.58
C LEU A 164 -4.97 10.41 9.91
N THR A 165 -6.07 9.64 9.88
CA THR A 165 -6.83 9.33 11.10
C THR A 165 -6.03 8.46 12.07
N SER A 166 -5.22 7.52 11.57
CA SER A 166 -4.33 6.71 12.40
C SER A 166 -3.33 7.61 13.11
N ASN A 167 -2.61 8.43 12.33
CA ASN A 167 -1.56 9.30 12.84
C ASN A 167 -2.06 10.29 13.91
N ILE A 168 -3.25 10.87 13.72
CA ILE A 168 -3.88 11.75 14.74
C ILE A 168 -4.23 11.00 16.03
N LYS A 169 -4.57 9.70 15.93
CA LYS A 169 -5.01 8.88 17.07
C LYS A 169 -3.86 8.23 17.82
N THR A 170 -2.79 7.84 17.14
CA THR A 170 -1.72 7.00 17.69
C THR A 170 -0.42 7.76 17.90
N GLU A 171 -0.16 8.73 17.05
CA GLU A 171 1.08 9.47 17.04
C GLU A 171 0.81 10.88 17.57
N SER A 172 1.81 11.48 18.21
CA SER A 172 1.64 12.77 18.90
C SER A 172 1.54 13.96 17.95
N ILE A 173 0.79 13.83 16.84
CA ILE A 173 0.44 14.93 15.95
C ILE A 173 -0.62 15.78 16.64
N SER A 174 -0.29 17.03 16.92
CA SER A 174 -1.16 17.95 17.68
C SER A 174 -2.37 18.44 16.89
N SER A 175 -2.29 18.47 15.56
CA SER A 175 -3.41 18.78 14.66
C SER A 175 -3.15 18.22 13.26
N ILE A 176 -4.20 17.92 12.52
CA ILE A 176 -4.08 17.59 11.10
C ILE A 176 -3.45 18.71 10.28
N ASP A 177 -3.61 19.97 10.67
CA ASP A 177 -3.15 21.13 9.91
C ASP A 177 -1.62 21.18 9.76
N ILE A 178 -0.90 20.48 10.65
CA ILE A 178 0.57 20.36 10.63
C ILE A 178 1.05 19.01 10.06
N HIS A 179 0.14 18.17 9.56
CA HIS A 179 0.52 16.88 8.98
C HIS A 179 1.41 17.10 7.76
N HIS A 180 2.47 16.29 7.64
CA HIS A 180 3.43 16.36 6.53
C HIS A 180 2.81 16.09 5.14
N PHE A 181 1.52 15.72 5.08
CA PHE A 181 0.78 15.54 3.84
C PHE A 181 0.83 16.80 2.98
N VAL A 182 0.61 17.98 3.58
CA VAL A 182 0.54 19.24 2.82
C VAL A 182 1.88 19.62 2.19
N ASP A 183 2.98 19.33 2.89
CA ASP A 183 4.33 19.56 2.38
C ASP A 183 4.64 18.62 1.21
N LEU A 184 4.36 17.32 1.35
CA LEU A 184 4.54 16.34 0.27
C LEU A 184 3.66 16.66 -0.94
N TYR A 185 2.39 16.99 -0.71
CA TYR A 185 1.44 17.37 -1.75
C TYR A 185 1.92 18.62 -2.51
N SER A 186 2.31 19.68 -1.78
CA SER A 186 2.81 20.94 -2.37
C SER A 186 4.10 20.73 -3.16
N ALA A 187 4.96 19.82 -2.70
CA ALA A 187 6.21 19.44 -3.37
C ALA A 187 5.98 18.50 -4.58
N LYS A 188 4.73 18.12 -4.89
CA LYS A 188 4.38 17.10 -5.90
C LYS A 188 5.14 15.79 -5.68
N HIS A 189 5.35 15.43 -4.41
CA HIS A 189 5.95 14.16 -4.03
C HIS A 189 4.91 13.04 -4.12
N PRO A 190 5.27 11.82 -4.58
CA PRO A 190 4.32 10.72 -4.65
C PRO A 190 3.79 10.38 -3.26
N LEU A 191 2.47 10.34 -3.11
CA LEU A 191 1.81 9.97 -1.87
C LEU A 191 0.44 9.36 -2.16
N VAL A 192 -0.05 8.52 -1.25
CA VAL A 192 -1.36 7.88 -1.32
C VAL A 192 -2.06 7.97 0.03
N LEU A 193 -3.35 8.33 0.03
CA LEU A 193 -4.16 8.29 1.24
C LEU A 193 -4.56 6.84 1.52
N CYS A 194 -4.33 6.39 2.75
CA CYS A 194 -4.59 5.04 3.25
C CYS A 194 -5.38 5.11 4.55
N THR A 195 -6.12 4.05 4.86
CA THR A 195 -6.87 3.97 6.13
C THR A 195 -6.05 3.50 7.30
N ASP A 196 -4.89 2.88 7.04
CA ASP A 196 -4.24 1.98 8.00
C ASP A 196 -5.26 0.94 8.45
N ASP A 197 -5.58 0.88 9.74
CA ASP A 197 -6.64 0.04 10.30
C ASP A 197 -8.03 0.70 10.28
N ALA A 198 -8.80 0.52 9.20
CA ALA A 198 -10.16 1.08 9.08
C ALA A 198 -11.08 0.70 10.24
N GLY A 199 -11.00 -0.55 10.73
CA GLY A 199 -11.80 -1.04 11.85
C GLY A 199 -11.37 -0.45 13.20
N VAL A 200 -10.07 -0.51 13.52
CA VAL A 200 -9.50 -0.02 14.80
C VAL A 200 -9.72 1.48 14.93
N PHE A 201 -9.47 2.23 13.86
CA PHE A 201 -9.62 3.68 13.87
C PHE A 201 -11.03 4.16 13.52
N SER A 202 -11.98 3.24 13.29
CA SER A 202 -13.38 3.56 12.96
C SER A 202 -13.48 4.60 11.83
N THR A 203 -12.71 4.39 10.76
CA THR A 203 -12.66 5.27 9.60
C THR A 203 -12.95 4.50 8.30
N SER A 204 -12.95 5.21 7.18
CA SER A 204 -13.04 4.64 5.84
C SER A 204 -12.18 5.44 4.89
N LEU A 205 -11.79 4.86 3.75
CA LEU A 205 -10.98 5.57 2.77
C LEU A 205 -11.65 6.88 2.31
N SER A 206 -12.97 6.85 2.09
CA SER A 206 -13.76 8.05 1.78
C SER A 206 -13.65 9.14 2.86
N ASN A 207 -13.56 8.75 4.13
CA ASN A 207 -13.38 9.67 5.24
C ASN A 207 -11.97 10.29 5.24
N GLU A 208 -10.92 9.50 4.93
CA GLU A 208 -9.55 10.04 4.80
C GLU A 208 -9.45 11.08 3.68
N TYR A 209 -10.07 10.83 2.52
CA TYR A 209 -10.15 11.82 1.43
C TYR A 209 -10.94 13.07 1.84
N LYS A 210 -12.07 12.91 2.52
CA LYS A 210 -12.86 14.03 3.04
C LYS A 210 -12.04 14.86 4.04
N LEU A 211 -11.30 14.19 4.92
CA LEU A 211 -10.45 14.80 5.93
C LEU A 211 -9.33 15.61 5.27
N ALA A 212 -8.62 15.03 4.30
CA ALA A 212 -7.60 15.74 3.51
C ALA A 212 -8.18 16.96 2.77
N SER A 213 -9.33 16.81 2.11
CA SER A 213 -10.01 17.90 1.40
C SER A 213 -10.39 19.05 2.34
N THR A 214 -10.94 18.74 3.52
CA THR A 214 -11.39 19.75 4.48
C THR A 214 -10.22 20.45 5.16
N ALA A 215 -9.19 19.71 5.59
CA ALA A 215 -8.05 20.26 6.30
C ALA A 215 -7.12 21.09 5.40
N PHE A 216 -6.91 20.66 4.16
CA PHE A 216 -5.94 21.27 3.24
C PHE A 216 -6.58 22.04 2.09
N GLY A 217 -7.90 22.22 2.10
CA GLY A 217 -8.63 23.04 1.13
C GLY A 217 -8.65 22.50 -0.30
N LEU A 218 -8.43 21.19 -0.49
CA LEU A 218 -8.34 20.58 -1.81
C LEU A 218 -9.73 20.36 -2.41
N GLY A 219 -9.94 20.94 -3.59
CA GLY A 219 -11.18 20.86 -4.35
C GLY A 219 -11.36 19.54 -5.10
N LYS A 220 -12.48 19.43 -5.81
CA LYS A 220 -12.89 18.21 -6.52
C LYS A 220 -11.85 17.72 -7.53
N ARG A 221 -11.25 18.63 -8.32
CA ARG A 221 -10.25 18.27 -9.34
C ARG A 221 -8.95 17.79 -8.69
N GLU A 222 -8.47 18.50 -7.68
CA GLU A 222 -7.26 18.14 -6.94
C GLU A 222 -7.40 16.79 -6.23
N MET A 223 -8.57 16.52 -5.62
CA MET A 223 -8.88 15.22 -5.02
C MET A 223 -8.93 14.08 -6.04
N PHE A 224 -9.46 14.36 -7.23
CA PHE A 224 -9.49 13.38 -8.32
C PHE A 224 -8.08 13.05 -8.82
N GLU A 225 -7.25 14.07 -9.06
CA GLU A 225 -5.86 13.90 -9.48
C GLU A 225 -5.04 13.18 -8.41
N LEU A 226 -5.22 13.54 -7.13
CA LEU A 226 -4.60 12.85 -6.00
C LEU A 226 -4.91 11.35 -6.00
N ALA A 227 -6.20 10.99 -6.15
CA ALA A 227 -6.62 9.59 -6.21
C ALA A 227 -6.05 8.87 -7.45
N ARG A 228 -6.06 9.52 -8.62
CA ARG A 228 -5.53 8.95 -9.86
C ARG A 228 -4.03 8.71 -9.80
N ASN A 229 -3.28 9.63 -9.21
CA ASN A 229 -1.82 9.53 -9.05
C ASN A 229 -1.41 8.34 -8.18
N GLY A 230 -2.31 7.83 -7.32
CA GLY A 230 -2.05 6.62 -6.55
C GLY A 230 -1.81 5.37 -7.40
N ILE A 231 -2.28 5.33 -8.65
CA ILE A 231 -2.05 4.22 -9.59
C ILE A 231 -0.54 4.00 -9.83
N GLU A 232 0.25 5.07 -9.86
CA GLU A 232 1.71 4.95 -10.07
C GLU A 232 2.41 4.25 -8.91
N CYS A 233 1.80 4.29 -7.72
CA CYS A 233 2.37 3.77 -6.48
C CYS A 233 2.02 2.29 -6.21
N ILE A 234 1.06 1.71 -6.95
CA ILE A 234 0.58 0.35 -6.66
C ILE A 234 1.58 -0.72 -7.11
N PHE A 235 1.60 -1.83 -6.36
CA PHE A 235 2.32 -3.05 -6.73
C PHE A 235 1.44 -3.95 -7.60
N ALA A 236 1.23 -3.54 -8.85
CA ALA A 236 0.49 -4.30 -9.86
C ALA A 236 1.16 -4.18 -11.23
N GLY A 237 0.87 -5.13 -12.12
CA GLY A 237 1.36 -5.12 -13.50
C GLY A 237 0.70 -4.05 -14.36
N ASP A 238 1.32 -3.76 -15.50
CA ASP A 238 0.93 -2.65 -16.39
C ASP A 238 -0.51 -2.77 -16.90
N GLU A 239 -1.00 -3.99 -17.16
CA GLU A 239 -2.39 -4.23 -17.57
C GLU A 239 -3.38 -3.70 -16.53
N VAL A 240 -3.15 -3.98 -15.25
CA VAL A 240 -4.02 -3.49 -14.16
C VAL A 240 -3.92 -1.96 -14.03
N LYS A 241 -2.71 -1.41 -14.14
CA LYS A 241 -2.51 0.05 -14.09
C LYS A 241 -3.26 0.75 -15.23
N GLN A 242 -3.18 0.20 -16.45
CA GLN A 242 -3.89 0.72 -17.61
C GLN A 242 -5.41 0.66 -17.42
N ASP A 243 -5.95 -0.47 -16.97
CA ASP A 243 -7.38 -0.61 -16.68
C ASP A 243 -7.86 0.43 -15.65
N LEU A 244 -7.06 0.69 -14.61
CA LEU A 244 -7.35 1.71 -13.61
C LEU A 244 -7.28 3.12 -14.21
N VAL A 245 -6.28 3.42 -15.04
CA VAL A 245 -6.18 4.69 -15.76
C VAL A 245 -7.43 4.95 -16.60
N GLU A 246 -7.87 3.95 -17.39
CA GLU A 246 -9.08 4.06 -18.21
C GLU A 246 -10.35 4.24 -17.35
N THR A 247 -10.40 3.58 -16.19
CA THR A 247 -11.48 3.74 -15.20
C THR A 247 -11.55 5.18 -14.69
N PHE A 248 -10.41 5.77 -14.33
CA PHE A 248 -10.32 7.16 -13.91
C PHE A 248 -10.69 8.10 -15.07
N ASP A 249 -10.14 7.92 -16.26
CA ASP A 249 -10.42 8.79 -17.41
C ASP A 249 -11.92 8.78 -17.79
N SER A 250 -12.60 7.63 -17.66
CA SER A 250 -14.05 7.50 -17.79
C SER A 250 -14.81 8.25 -16.67
N ALA A 251 -14.33 8.18 -15.44
CA ALA A 251 -14.91 8.90 -14.31
C ALA A 251 -14.73 10.43 -14.42
N ALA A 252 -13.57 10.91 -14.91
CA ALA A 252 -13.31 12.33 -15.15
C ALA A 252 -14.38 12.96 -16.06
N LYS A 253 -14.69 12.28 -17.17
CA LYS A 253 -15.75 12.69 -18.12
C LYS A 253 -17.12 12.79 -17.44
N LYS A 254 -17.48 11.82 -16.60
CA LYS A 254 -18.77 11.83 -15.86
C LYS A 254 -18.82 12.91 -14.79
N LEU A 255 -17.67 13.28 -14.23
CA LEU A 255 -17.55 14.27 -13.18
C LEU A 255 -17.36 15.70 -13.72
N ASN A 256 -17.30 15.88 -15.05
CA ASN A 256 -17.00 17.15 -15.72
C ASN A 256 -15.69 17.78 -15.20
N LEU A 257 -14.65 16.94 -15.07
CA LEU A 257 -13.31 17.36 -14.66
C LEU A 257 -12.41 17.62 -15.84
#